data_AF-A0AA47B3Z6-F1
#
_entry.id   AF-A0AA47B3Z6-F1
#
_cell.length_a   1.000
_cell.length_b   1.000
_cell.length_c   1.000
_cell.angle_alpha   90.00
_cell.angle_beta   90.00
_cell.angle_gamma   90.00
#
_symmetry.space_group_name_H-M   'P 1'
#
loop_
_entity.id
_entity.type
_entity.pdbx_description
1 polymer ?
#
loop_
_entity_poly.entity_id
_entity_poly.type
_entity_poly.pdbx_seq_one_letter_code
_entity_poly.pdbx_strand_id
1 'polypeptide(L)'
;MIYANINDSTTTFIRQNQYLDKAFKWLQKTDLTNLAVGRYDISDGIFVKIQEYNTKDEKKGRFENHQTHLDFHYLIKGAEITRVTKPDGLTEIDNALASPDDVAHYQRFTGPATSICLHPGDYIILFPEDAHEACLDLDVNEKPCKKAVIKVPIKLVQ
;
A
#
# COMPACT_ATOMS: atom_id res chain seq x y z
N MET A 1 8.77 -6.53 -2.10
CA MET A 1 8.41 -5.30 -1.36
C MET A 1 9.62 -4.43 -1.07
N ILE A 2 9.44 -3.12 -0.93
CA ILE A 2 10.43 -2.17 -0.39
C ILE A 2 9.78 -1.43 0.78
N TYR A 3 10.44 -1.35 1.94
CA TYR A 3 9.99 -0.58 3.10
C TYR A 3 11.10 0.39 3.52
N ALA A 4 10.75 1.66 3.69
CA ALA A 4 11.67 2.71 4.13
C ALA A 4 10.91 3.96 4.60
N ASN A 5 11.62 4.93 5.16
CA ASN A 5 11.09 6.26 5.45
C ASN A 5 11.35 7.23 4.28
N ILE A 6 10.46 8.20 4.08
CA ILE A 6 10.59 9.21 3.01
C ILE A 6 11.89 10.02 3.08
N ASN A 7 12.52 10.09 4.27
CA ASN A 7 13.79 10.78 4.49
C ASN A 7 15.03 9.89 4.30
N ASP A 8 14.87 8.58 4.08
CA ASP A 8 15.98 7.65 3.93
C ASP A 8 16.63 7.75 2.54
N SER A 9 17.91 7.38 2.45
CA SER A 9 18.65 7.33 1.17
C SER A 9 18.07 6.34 0.17
N THR A 10 17.35 5.30 0.64
CA THR A 10 16.55 4.39 -0.20
C THR A 10 15.59 5.16 -1.10
N THR A 11 14.99 6.24 -0.59
CA THR A 11 14.11 7.12 -1.36
C THR A 11 14.84 7.76 -2.54
N THR A 12 16.08 8.22 -2.35
CA THR A 12 16.89 8.77 -3.44
C THR A 12 17.17 7.74 -4.53
N PHE A 13 17.45 6.49 -4.14
CA PHE A 13 17.67 5.39 -5.09
C PHE A 13 16.41 5.09 -5.91
N ILE A 14 15.26 4.91 -5.24
CA ILE A 14 13.98 4.60 -5.92
C ILE A 14 13.55 5.72 -6.89
N ARG A 15 13.80 6.98 -6.52
CA ARG A 15 13.51 8.17 -7.33
C ARG A 15 14.36 8.28 -8.61
N GLN A 16 15.31 7.38 -8.85
CA GLN A 16 15.97 7.29 -10.16
C GLN A 16 15.00 6.82 -11.25
N ASN A 17 13.97 6.05 -10.90
CA ASN A 17 12.85 5.78 -11.81
C ASN A 17 11.93 7.02 -11.86
N GLN A 18 11.76 7.59 -13.06
CA GLN A 18 11.00 8.83 -13.25
C GLN A 18 9.53 8.76 -12.82
N TYR A 19 8.89 7.60 -12.90
CA TYR A 19 7.48 7.42 -12.54
C TYR A 19 7.29 7.30 -11.04
N LEU A 20 8.23 6.65 -10.35
CA LEU A 20 8.26 6.66 -8.89
C LEU A 20 8.62 8.06 -8.36
N ASP A 21 9.54 8.78 -9.01
CA ASP A 21 9.83 10.18 -8.63
C ASP A 21 8.63 11.12 -8.81
N LYS A 22 7.75 10.89 -9.81
CA LYS A 22 6.47 11.62 -9.92
C LYS A 22 5.59 11.38 -8.68
N ALA A 23 5.47 10.14 -8.20
CA ALA A 23 4.74 9.81 -6.99
C ALA A 23 5.33 10.50 -5.74
N PHE A 24 6.65 10.43 -5.54
CA PHE A 24 7.33 11.12 -4.44
C PHE A 24 7.17 12.64 -4.51
N LYS A 25 7.33 13.24 -5.70
CA LYS A 25 7.12 14.68 -5.90
C LYS A 25 5.70 15.10 -5.57
N TRP A 26 4.70 14.28 -5.89
CA TRP A 26 3.32 14.56 -5.54
C TRP A 26 3.11 14.53 -4.02
N LEU A 27 3.65 13.52 -3.32
CA LEU A 27 3.61 13.44 -1.86
C LEU A 27 4.25 14.67 -1.19
N GLN A 28 5.41 15.12 -1.70
CA GLN A 28 6.17 16.23 -1.11
C GLN A 28 5.55 17.62 -1.36
N LYS A 29 4.77 17.79 -2.43
CA LYS A 29 4.18 19.08 -2.81
C LYS A 29 2.77 19.30 -2.26
N THR A 30 2.12 18.23 -1.80
CA THR A 30 0.72 18.25 -1.39
C THR A 30 0.61 18.39 0.12
N ASP A 31 -0.33 19.20 0.61
CA ASP A 31 -0.69 19.22 2.05
C ASP A 31 -1.54 18.00 2.38
N LEU A 32 -0.88 16.87 2.60
CA LEU A 32 -1.51 15.58 2.88
C LEU A 32 -2.33 15.56 4.18
N THR A 33 -1.99 16.43 5.14
CA THR A 33 -2.66 16.47 6.45
C THR A 33 -4.12 16.91 6.28
N ASN A 34 -4.34 17.97 5.50
CA ASN A 34 -5.67 18.57 5.31
C ASN A 34 -6.37 18.10 4.03
N LEU A 35 -5.69 17.35 3.16
CA LEU A 35 -6.30 16.84 1.94
C LEU A 35 -7.49 15.91 2.25
N ALA A 36 -8.60 16.11 1.55
CA ALA A 36 -9.81 15.32 1.72
C ALA A 36 -9.59 13.85 1.29
N VAL A 37 -10.36 12.94 1.89
CA VAL A 37 -10.45 11.54 1.45
C VAL A 37 -10.98 11.52 0.02
N GLY A 38 -10.34 10.73 -0.85
CA GLY A 38 -10.72 10.65 -2.25
C GLY A 38 -9.62 10.14 -3.15
N ARG A 39 -9.93 10.08 -4.45
CA ARG A 39 -8.98 9.76 -5.51
C ARG A 39 -8.49 11.05 -6.17
N TYR A 40 -7.18 11.12 -6.40
CA TYR A 40 -6.54 12.19 -7.15
C TYR A 40 -5.65 11.58 -8.23
N ASP A 41 -5.87 11.96 -9.49
CA ASP A 41 -5.02 11.51 -10.59
C ASP A 41 -3.73 12.33 -10.64
N ILE A 42 -2.60 11.68 -10.89
CA ILE A 42 -1.27 12.30 -10.98
C ILE A 42 -0.88 12.45 -12.45
N SER A 43 -0.51 11.35 -13.12
CA SER A 43 -0.23 11.28 -14.57
C SER A 43 0.05 9.84 -15.01
N ASP A 44 0.04 9.53 -16.31
CA ASP A 44 0.48 8.22 -16.86
C ASP A 44 -0.30 7.00 -16.32
N GLY A 45 -1.53 7.20 -15.87
CA GLY A 45 -2.31 6.17 -15.17
C GLY A 45 -1.93 6.00 -13.69
N ILE A 46 -1.00 6.80 -13.18
CA ILE A 46 -0.68 6.92 -11.76
C ILE A 46 -1.74 7.78 -11.08
N PHE A 47 -2.28 7.27 -9.99
CA PHE A 47 -3.24 7.97 -9.15
C PHE A 47 -3.01 7.62 -7.69
N VAL A 48 -3.52 8.46 -6.79
CA VAL A 48 -3.44 8.27 -5.34
C VAL A 48 -4.83 8.24 -4.73
N LYS A 49 -5.03 7.29 -3.83
CA LYS A 49 -6.21 7.22 -2.96
C LYS A 49 -5.80 7.72 -1.58
N ILE A 50 -6.38 8.84 -1.14
CA ILE A 50 -6.29 9.32 0.24
C ILE A 50 -7.39 8.64 1.05
N GLN A 51 -7.00 8.01 2.15
CA GLN A 51 -7.90 7.23 2.98
C GLN A 51 -7.75 7.63 4.45
N GLU A 52 -8.88 7.71 5.14
CA GLU A 52 -8.96 7.79 6.60
C GLU A 52 -9.79 6.61 7.10
N TYR A 53 -9.32 5.94 8.15
CA TYR A 53 -9.94 4.74 8.70
C TYR A 53 -9.49 4.55 10.14
N ASN A 54 -10.20 3.71 10.89
CA ASN A 54 -9.65 3.11 12.09
C ASN A 54 -8.95 1.79 11.72
N THR A 55 -7.79 1.52 12.31
CA THR A 55 -7.14 0.22 12.17
C THR A 55 -8.09 -0.91 12.58
N LYS A 56 -7.89 -2.09 12.02
CA LYS A 56 -8.73 -3.27 12.26
C LYS A 56 -7.94 -4.38 12.93
N ASP A 57 -8.64 -5.18 13.73
CA ASP A 57 -8.11 -6.44 14.25
C ASP A 57 -7.66 -7.32 13.07
N GLU A 58 -6.51 -7.99 13.22
CA GLU A 58 -5.98 -8.97 12.26
C GLU A 58 -7.02 -10.02 11.84
N LYS A 59 -7.98 -10.33 12.70
CA LYS A 59 -9.05 -11.28 12.42
C LYS A 59 -10.06 -10.77 11.40
N LYS A 60 -10.13 -9.46 11.16
CA LYS A 60 -11.01 -8.83 10.18
C LYS A 60 -10.26 -8.51 8.87
N GLY A 61 -8.94 -8.71 8.83
CA GLY A 61 -8.14 -8.52 7.64
C GLY A 61 -8.29 -9.64 6.62
N ARG A 62 -7.88 -9.34 5.39
CA ARG A 62 -7.73 -10.30 4.29
C ARG A 62 -6.50 -9.89 3.48
N PHE A 63 -5.81 -10.88 2.95
CA PHE A 63 -4.73 -10.65 2.00
C PHE A 63 -5.33 -10.29 0.62
N GLU A 64 -4.65 -9.37 -0.06
CA GLU A 64 -4.91 -9.00 -1.44
C GLU A 64 -3.59 -8.74 -2.20
N ASN A 65 -3.63 -8.80 -3.53
CA ASN A 65 -2.57 -8.27 -4.39
C ASN A 65 -3.15 -7.70 -5.69
N HIS A 66 -2.30 -7.01 -6.45
CA HIS A 66 -2.65 -6.32 -7.69
C HIS A 66 -1.72 -6.80 -8.81
N GLN A 67 -2.23 -6.98 -10.03
CA GLN A 67 -1.43 -7.54 -11.13
C GLN A 67 -0.85 -6.46 -12.03
N THR A 68 -1.60 -5.38 -12.25
CA THR A 68 -1.23 -4.35 -13.23
C THR A 68 -0.66 -3.10 -12.58
N HIS A 69 -0.83 -2.94 -11.27
CA HIS A 69 -0.24 -1.87 -10.47
C HIS A 69 0.60 -2.42 -9.33
N LEU A 70 1.63 -1.67 -8.97
CA LEU A 70 2.17 -1.74 -7.61
C LEU A 70 1.44 -0.77 -6.71
N ASP A 71 1.50 -1.09 -5.42
CA ASP A 71 0.95 -0.29 -4.34
C ASP A 71 2.06 0.40 -3.59
N PHE A 72 2.02 1.72 -3.56
CA PHE A 72 2.90 2.52 -2.72
C PHE A 72 2.04 3.13 -1.61
N HIS A 73 2.06 2.49 -0.45
CA HIS A 73 1.44 2.98 0.77
C HIS A 73 2.39 3.96 1.45
N TYR A 74 1.92 5.17 1.73
CA TYR A 74 2.62 6.18 2.53
C TYR A 74 1.75 6.58 3.71
N LEU A 75 2.25 6.39 4.93
CA LEU A 75 1.48 6.71 6.13
C LEU A 75 1.61 8.20 6.47
N ILE A 76 0.47 8.88 6.59
CA ILE A 76 0.39 10.33 6.87
C ILE A 76 0.20 10.57 8.35
N LYS A 77 -0.65 9.77 9.01
CA LYS A 77 -0.99 9.91 10.43
C LYS A 77 -1.36 8.55 11.03
N GLY A 78 -1.06 8.36 12.31
CA GLY A 78 -1.38 7.15 13.07
C GLY A 78 -0.24 6.13 12.99
N ALA A 79 -0.57 4.86 13.17
CA ALA A 79 0.33 3.75 13.00
C ALA A 79 -0.48 2.53 12.54
N GLU A 80 0.03 1.76 11.58
CA GLU A 80 -0.62 0.54 11.11
C GLU A 80 0.39 -0.60 10.92
N ILE A 81 -0.08 -1.83 11.05
CA ILE A 81 0.65 -3.00 10.58
C ILE A 81 0.17 -3.35 9.17
N THR A 82 1.13 -3.61 8.28
CA THR A 82 0.92 -4.30 7.00
C THR A 82 1.63 -5.64 7.04
N ARG A 83 0.89 -6.73 6.86
CA ARG A 83 1.45 -8.07 6.71
C ARG A 83 1.67 -8.36 5.24
N VAL A 84 2.79 -9.01 4.91
CA VAL A 84 3.16 -9.33 3.53
C VAL A 84 3.62 -10.77 3.43
N THR A 85 3.16 -11.49 2.41
CA THR A 85 3.57 -12.85 2.08
C THR A 85 3.60 -13.05 0.56
N LYS A 86 4.03 -14.23 0.11
CA LYS A 86 3.93 -14.62 -1.29
C LYS A 86 2.52 -15.14 -1.58
N PRO A 87 1.97 -14.86 -2.78
CA PRO A 87 0.66 -15.39 -3.17
C PRO A 87 0.66 -16.92 -3.26
N ASP A 88 1.81 -17.54 -3.45
CA ASP A 88 1.97 -19.00 -3.45
C ASP A 88 1.45 -19.61 -2.14
N GLY A 89 0.44 -20.46 -2.24
CA GLY A 89 -0.20 -21.10 -1.09
C GLY A 89 -1.37 -20.32 -0.48
N LEU A 90 -1.72 -19.16 -1.03
CA LEU A 90 -2.99 -18.50 -0.75
C LEU A 90 -4.11 -19.06 -1.63
N THR A 91 -5.31 -19.19 -1.06
CA THR A 91 -6.50 -19.61 -1.81
C THR A 91 -7.28 -18.38 -2.24
N GLU A 92 -7.29 -18.07 -3.53
CA GLU A 92 -8.03 -16.94 -4.09
C GLU A 92 -9.54 -17.11 -3.88
N ILE A 93 -10.23 -15.98 -3.72
CA ILE A 93 -11.69 -15.91 -3.69
C ILE A 93 -12.14 -15.20 -4.96
N ASP A 94 -13.17 -15.75 -5.58
CA ASP A 94 -13.92 -15.13 -6.68
C ASP A 94 -13.19 -15.00 -8.04
N ASN A 95 -12.13 -15.77 -8.31
CA ASN A 95 -11.42 -15.75 -9.62
C ASN A 95 -11.16 -14.32 -10.13
N ALA A 96 -10.63 -13.48 -9.25
CA ALA A 96 -10.38 -12.07 -9.46
C ALA A 96 -9.27 -11.77 -10.49
N LEU A 97 -8.59 -12.80 -11.02
CA LEU A 97 -7.86 -12.72 -12.29
C LEU A 97 -8.68 -12.12 -13.45
N ALA A 98 -10.02 -12.05 -13.34
CA ALA A 98 -10.93 -11.41 -14.30
C ALA A 98 -11.57 -10.10 -13.79
N SER A 99 -11.21 -9.59 -12.61
CA SER A 99 -11.82 -8.40 -12.02
C SER A 99 -11.32 -7.12 -12.70
N PRO A 100 -12.21 -6.18 -13.10
CA PRO A 100 -11.81 -4.88 -13.67
C PRO A 100 -11.08 -3.98 -12.67
N ASP A 101 -11.12 -4.29 -11.37
CA ASP A 101 -10.57 -3.46 -10.30
C ASP A 101 -9.10 -3.76 -9.95
N ASP A 102 -8.43 -4.65 -10.72
CA ASP A 102 -7.03 -5.05 -10.55
C ASP A 102 -6.69 -5.49 -9.12
N VAL A 103 -7.57 -6.27 -8.49
CA VAL A 103 -7.37 -6.75 -7.12
C VAL A 103 -7.80 -8.20 -7.02
N ALA A 104 -6.90 -9.07 -6.57
CA ALA A 104 -7.26 -10.42 -6.14
C ALA A 104 -7.32 -10.49 -4.63
N HIS A 105 -8.40 -11.09 -4.11
CA HIS A 105 -8.61 -11.27 -2.67
C HIS A 105 -8.45 -12.74 -2.31
N TYR A 106 -7.90 -13.01 -1.14
CA TYR A 106 -7.64 -14.36 -0.67
C TYR A 106 -8.49 -14.74 0.54
N GLN A 107 -8.72 -16.04 0.70
CA GLN A 107 -9.25 -16.61 1.93
C GLN A 107 -8.34 -16.24 3.09
N ARG A 108 -8.92 -16.24 4.30
CA ARG A 108 -8.16 -15.92 5.50
C ARG A 108 -6.96 -16.85 5.59
N PHE A 109 -5.77 -16.26 5.69
CA PHE A 109 -4.51 -16.98 5.77
C PHE A 109 -3.87 -16.77 7.15
N THR A 110 -3.53 -17.89 7.79
CA THR A 110 -2.89 -17.91 9.12
C THR A 110 -1.46 -18.46 9.08
N GLY A 111 -0.89 -18.61 7.89
CA GLY A 111 0.50 -19.04 7.73
C GLY A 111 1.50 -17.90 7.90
N PRO A 112 2.79 -18.17 7.63
CA PRO A 112 3.86 -17.20 7.80
C PRO A 112 3.67 -15.95 6.93
N ALA A 113 3.81 -14.78 7.55
CA ALA A 113 3.82 -13.49 6.88
C ALA A 113 4.80 -12.55 7.59
N THR A 114 5.42 -11.64 6.85
CA THR A 114 6.26 -10.58 7.42
C THR A 114 5.37 -9.43 7.85
N SER A 115 5.43 -9.03 9.12
CA SER A 115 4.71 -7.87 9.63
C SER A 115 5.59 -6.63 9.61
N ILE A 116 5.13 -5.58 8.94
CA ILE A 116 5.79 -4.27 8.88
C ILE A 116 4.92 -3.27 9.63
N CYS A 117 5.49 -2.59 10.61
CA CYS A 117 4.82 -1.50 11.33
C CYS A 117 5.17 -0.17 10.66
N LEU A 118 4.17 0.50 10.09
CA LEU A 118 4.31 1.81 9.47
C LEU A 118 3.99 2.90 10.51
N HIS A 119 4.82 3.94 10.53
CA HIS A 119 4.61 5.20 11.24
C HIS A 119 4.55 6.38 10.24
N PRO A 120 4.14 7.59 10.66
CA PRO A 120 4.06 8.73 9.77
C PRO A 120 5.41 9.02 9.09
N GLY A 121 5.39 9.15 7.76
CA GLY A 121 6.61 9.29 6.94
C GLY A 121 7.16 7.98 6.40
N ASP A 122 6.75 6.83 6.95
CA ASP A 122 7.10 5.53 6.41
C ASP A 122 6.28 5.21 5.16
N TYR A 123 6.90 4.44 4.28
CA TYR A 123 6.23 3.85 3.14
C TYR A 123 6.60 2.39 2.93
N ILE A 124 5.67 1.68 2.30
CA ILE A 124 5.91 0.36 1.73
C ILE A 124 5.45 0.35 0.27
N ILE A 125 6.32 -0.17 -0.60
CA ILE A 125 6.04 -0.44 -2.02
C ILE A 125 5.86 -1.94 -2.18
N LEU A 126 4.67 -2.34 -2.62
CA LEU A 126 4.19 -3.70 -2.75
C LEU A 126 3.99 -4.00 -4.24
N PHE A 127 4.76 -4.95 -4.74
CA PHE A 127 4.73 -5.40 -6.13
C PHE A 127 3.65 -6.46 -6.34
N PRO A 128 3.34 -6.85 -7.59
CA PRO A 128 2.35 -7.89 -7.85
C PRO A 128 2.58 -9.21 -7.11
N GLU A 129 3.83 -9.54 -6.80
CA GLU A 129 4.21 -10.74 -6.06
C GLU A 129 4.17 -10.59 -4.53
N ASP A 130 3.69 -9.45 -4.02
CA ASP A 130 3.58 -9.13 -2.61
C ASP A 130 2.10 -9.11 -2.18
N ALA A 131 1.56 -10.29 -1.87
CA ALA A 131 0.25 -10.38 -1.26
C ALA A 131 0.31 -9.76 0.14
N HIS A 132 -0.62 -8.86 0.44
CA HIS A 132 -0.56 -8.05 1.64
C HIS A 132 -1.91 -7.84 2.30
N GLU A 133 -1.87 -7.61 3.61
CA GLU A 133 -3.01 -7.32 4.46
C GLU A 133 -2.66 -6.06 5.26
N ALA A 134 -3.27 -4.93 4.90
CA ALA A 134 -2.98 -3.62 5.49
C ALA A 134 -4.06 -3.16 6.48
N CYS A 135 -3.85 -1.98 7.08
CA CYS A 135 -4.75 -1.34 8.04
C CYS A 135 -4.88 -2.07 9.38
N LEU A 136 -3.93 -2.92 9.76
CA LEU A 136 -4.01 -3.69 11.00
C LEU A 136 -3.60 -2.85 12.21
N ASP A 137 -4.21 -3.14 13.37
CA ASP A 137 -3.81 -2.53 14.64
C ASP A 137 -2.47 -3.07 15.17
N LEU A 138 -1.86 -2.33 16.09
CA LEU A 138 -0.60 -2.72 16.76
C LEU A 138 -0.84 -3.51 18.05
N ASP A 139 -1.94 -3.19 18.75
CA ASP A 139 -2.18 -3.54 20.15
C ASP A 139 -3.67 -3.77 20.47
N VAL A 140 -4.43 -4.34 19.52
CA VAL A 140 -5.84 -4.79 19.66
C VAL A 140 -6.86 -3.64 19.75
N ASN A 141 -6.41 -2.39 19.76
CA ASN A 141 -7.29 -1.21 19.79
C ASN A 141 -7.33 -0.53 18.42
N GLU A 142 -8.53 -0.40 17.86
CA GLU A 142 -8.76 0.34 16.63
C GLU A 142 -8.36 1.82 16.83
N LYS A 143 -7.41 2.32 16.03
CA LYS A 143 -6.86 3.68 16.12
C LYS A 143 -7.00 4.42 14.80
N PRO A 144 -7.31 5.73 14.81
CA PRO A 144 -7.47 6.49 13.58
C PRO A 144 -6.14 6.64 12.84
N CYS A 145 -6.16 6.33 11.55
CA CYS A 145 -5.05 6.45 10.62
C CYS A 145 -5.46 7.23 9.37
N LYS A 146 -4.46 7.88 8.75
CA LYS A 146 -4.58 8.50 7.43
C LYS A 146 -3.42 8.06 6.57
N LYS A 147 -3.68 7.60 5.35
CA LYS A 147 -2.63 7.20 4.40
C LYS A 147 -2.94 7.61 2.97
N ALA A 148 -1.88 7.68 2.18
CA ALA A 148 -1.92 7.75 0.73
C ALA A 148 -1.56 6.38 0.16
N VAL A 149 -2.42 5.82 -0.69
CA VAL A 149 -2.12 4.63 -1.49
C VAL A 149 -1.96 5.07 -2.93
N ILE A 150 -0.71 5.18 -3.39
CA ILE A 150 -0.41 5.53 -4.78
C ILE A 150 -0.35 4.24 -5.59
N LYS A 151 -1.16 4.16 -6.63
CA LYS A 151 -1.17 3.07 -7.58
C LYS A 151 -0.30 3.48 -8.77
N VAL A 152 0.75 2.72 -9.05
CA VAL A 152 1.65 2.96 -10.20
C VAL A 152 1.56 1.77 -11.14
N PRO A 153 1.23 1.95 -12.43
CA PRO A 153 1.21 0.84 -13.38
C PRO A 153 2.57 0.12 -13.42
N ILE A 154 2.58 -1.20 -13.21
CA ILE A 154 3.82 -1.97 -13.05
C ILE A 154 4.73 -1.90 -14.28
N LYS A 155 4.12 -1.82 -15.48
CA LYS A 155 4.82 -1.67 -16.76
C LYS A 155 5.67 -0.41 -16.89
N LEU A 156 5.52 0.57 -15.99
CA LEU A 156 6.31 1.81 -15.98
C LEU A 156 7.58 1.70 -15.12
N VAL A 157 7.68 0.65 -14.30
CA VAL A 157 8.81 0.46 -13.37
C VAL A 157 9.61 -0.81 -13.63
N GLN A 158 9.18 -1.63 -14.59
CA GLN A 158 9.90 -2.80 -15.11
C GLN A 158 10.82 -2.42 -16.28
#